data_AF-A0AAC9JE32-F1
#
_entry.id   AF-A0AAC9JE32-F1
#
_cell.length_a   1.000
_cell.length_b   1.000
_cell.length_c   1.000
_cell.angle_alpha   90.00
_cell.angle_beta   90.00
_cell.angle_gamma   90.00
#
_symmetry.space_group_name_H-M   'P 1'
#
loop_
_entity.id
_entity.type
_entity.pdbx_description
1 polymer ?
#
loop_
_entity_poly.entity_id
_entity_poly.type
_entity_poly.pdbx_seq_one_letter_code
_entity_poly.pdbx_strand_id
1 'polypeptide(L)'
;MRHLAKRDKHNKLTLVDIQSPDFSIRYPALDWHALNARIHGLRDDGTLISGLDVTHEAWKAVGVGWLYAPLRWPLIRHVADAFYNVFAKHRYTISYLLTGKKRQCDRCIPGEPNEK
;
A
#
# COMPACT_ATOMS: atom_id res chain seq x y z
N MET A 1 -7.35 -3.89 4.66
CA MET A 1 -6.87 -3.16 5.85
C MET A 1 -7.66 -3.42 7.13
N ARG A 2 -9.00 -3.59 7.11
CA ARG A 2 -9.79 -3.89 8.34
C ARG A 2 -9.26 -5.07 9.19
N HIS A 3 -8.72 -6.12 8.58
CA HIS A 3 -8.15 -7.26 9.31
C HIS A 3 -6.81 -6.98 9.98
N LEU A 4 -6.00 -6.10 9.39
CA LEU A 4 -4.72 -5.66 9.94
C LEU A 4 -4.96 -4.74 11.13
N ALA A 5 -5.82 -3.72 10.95
CA ALA A 5 -6.23 -2.81 12.03
C ALA A 5 -6.88 -3.56 13.21
N LYS A 6 -7.71 -4.58 12.96
CA LYS A 6 -8.27 -5.44 14.01
C LYS A 6 -7.23 -6.24 14.80
N ARG A 7 -6.08 -6.53 14.20
CA ARG A 7 -4.98 -7.28 14.84
C ARG A 7 -3.98 -6.36 15.52
N ASP A 8 -3.98 -5.07 15.19
CA ASP A 8 -3.13 -4.08 15.82
C ASP A 8 -3.65 -3.70 17.22
N LYS A 9 -3.59 -4.66 18.16
CA LYS A 9 -4.03 -4.48 19.55
C LYS A 9 -3.20 -3.46 20.33
N HIS A 10 -2.02 -3.10 19.80
CA HIS A 10 -1.04 -2.25 20.47
C HIS A 10 -0.84 -0.90 19.76
N ASN A 11 -1.68 -0.57 18.77
CA ASN A 11 -1.59 0.65 17.96
C ASN A 11 -0.17 0.91 17.43
N LYS A 12 0.47 -0.14 16.91
CA LYS A 12 1.82 -0.08 16.32
C LYS A 12 1.80 0.46 14.90
N LEU A 13 0.63 0.62 14.28
CA LEU A 13 0.50 1.08 12.90
C LEU A 13 -0.42 2.29 12.83
N THR A 14 0.05 3.33 12.14
CA THR A 14 -0.79 4.45 11.72
C THR A 14 -1.20 4.24 10.26
N LEU A 15 -2.50 4.04 10.02
CA LEU A 15 -3.03 3.93 8.67
C LEU A 15 -3.45 5.32 8.15
N VAL A 16 -2.75 5.79 7.14
CA VAL A 16 -3.03 7.08 6.50
C VAL A 16 -3.83 6.85 5.22
N ASP A 17 -4.95 7.56 5.08
CA ASP A 17 -5.71 7.58 3.83
C ASP A 17 -5.14 8.62 2.88
N ILE A 18 -4.47 8.14 1.82
CA ILE A 18 -3.90 8.99 0.77
C ILE A 18 -4.97 9.67 -0.09
N GLN A 19 -6.24 9.29 0.04
CA GLN A 19 -7.35 9.86 -0.73
C GLN A 19 -8.11 10.94 0.04
N SER A 20 -7.66 11.23 1.25
CA SER A 20 -8.21 12.31 2.06
C SER A 20 -7.91 13.67 1.40
N PRO A 21 -8.87 14.62 1.35
CA PRO A 21 -8.69 15.93 0.70
C PRO A 21 -7.56 16.76 1.31
N ASP A 22 -7.23 16.52 2.56
CA ASP A 22 -6.16 17.16 3.33
C ASP A 22 -4.81 16.40 3.26
N PHE A 23 -4.72 15.30 2.51
CA PHE A 23 -3.48 14.52 2.42
C PHE A 23 -2.32 15.34 1.89
N SER A 24 -2.51 16.02 0.75
CA SER A 24 -1.49 16.83 0.08
C SER A 24 -1.01 18.00 0.94
N ILE A 25 -1.88 18.51 1.83
CA ILE A 25 -1.55 19.58 2.78
C ILE A 25 -0.70 19.04 3.94
N ARG A 26 -1.05 17.85 4.47
CA ARG A 26 -0.33 17.23 5.60
C ARG A 26 1.01 16.64 5.19
N TYR A 27 1.13 16.15 3.96
CA TYR A 27 2.32 15.44 3.46
C TYR A 27 2.79 16.01 2.12
N PRO A 28 3.18 17.30 2.05
CA PRO A 28 3.51 17.98 0.80
C PRO A 28 4.76 17.41 0.11
N ALA A 29 5.63 16.74 0.87
CA ALA A 29 6.84 16.12 0.34
C ALA A 29 6.61 14.74 -0.32
N LEU A 30 5.41 14.16 -0.21
CA LEU A 30 5.12 12.83 -0.76
C LEU A 30 4.35 12.93 -2.07
N ASP A 31 4.87 12.24 -3.10
CA ASP A 31 4.19 12.13 -4.39
C ASP A 31 2.97 11.19 -4.30
N TRP A 32 1.77 11.76 -4.45
CA TRP A 32 0.53 11.02 -4.45
C TRP A 32 0.47 9.95 -5.54
N HIS A 33 1.03 10.20 -6.73
CA HIS A 33 0.99 9.22 -7.82
C HIS A 33 1.82 7.98 -7.48
N ALA A 34 3.03 8.16 -6.93
CA ALA A 34 3.84 7.08 -6.41
C ALA A 34 3.11 6.30 -5.29
N LEU A 35 2.57 7.01 -4.30
CA LEU A 35 1.82 6.42 -3.19
C LEU A 35 0.57 5.67 -3.64
N ASN A 36 -0.11 6.18 -4.66
CA ASN A 36 -1.27 5.53 -5.23
C ASN A 36 -0.87 4.33 -6.09
N ALA A 37 0.32 4.31 -6.71
CA ALA A 37 0.77 3.20 -7.56
C ALA A 37 1.15 1.94 -6.76
N ARG A 38 1.78 2.11 -5.59
CA ARG A 38 2.26 1.00 -4.75
C ARG A 38 2.02 1.27 -3.27
N ILE A 39 1.96 0.23 -2.46
CA ILE A 39 1.86 0.42 -1.01
C ILE A 39 3.17 0.99 -0.47
N HIS A 40 3.08 1.98 0.41
CA HIS A 40 4.22 2.61 1.07
C HIS A 40 4.05 2.55 2.59
N GLY A 41 5.17 2.56 3.29
CA GLY A 41 5.25 2.61 4.74
C GLY A 41 6.36 3.56 5.14
N LEU A 42 6.08 4.41 6.12
CA LEU A 42 7.06 5.30 6.72
C LEU A 42 7.45 4.73 8.07
N ARG A 43 8.74 4.51 8.28
CA ARG A 43 9.29 4.07 9.57
C ARG A 43 9.51 5.27 10.50
N ASP A 44 9.66 4.98 11.79
CA ASP A 44 9.92 6.00 12.83
C ASP A 44 11.25 6.77 12.61
N ASP A 45 12.20 6.16 11.88
CA ASP A 45 13.47 6.78 11.48
C ASP A 45 13.35 7.68 10.23
N GLY A 46 12.16 7.81 9.66
CA GLY A 46 11.89 8.56 8.44
C GLY A 46 12.15 7.78 7.14
N THR A 47 12.55 6.51 7.20
CA THR A 47 12.77 5.68 6.02
C THR A 47 11.43 5.35 5.35
N LEU A 48 11.31 5.69 4.07
CA LEU A 48 10.18 5.29 3.25
C LEU A 48 10.46 3.94 2.58
N ILE A 49 9.68 2.93 2.93
CA ILE A 49 9.71 1.60 2.32
C ILE A 49 8.48 1.40 1.43
N SER A 50 8.56 0.48 0.46
CA SER A 50 7.46 0.21 -0.47
C SER A 50 7.25 -1.27 -0.76
N GLY A 51 6.07 -1.60 -1.27
CA GLY A 51 5.73 -2.93 -1.75
C GLY A 51 5.65 -4.00 -0.66
N LEU A 52 6.27 -5.15 -0.92
CA LEU A 52 6.21 -6.30 -0.01
C LEU A 52 6.95 -6.07 1.30
N ASP A 53 7.93 -5.15 1.34
CA ASP A 53 8.62 -4.80 2.58
C ASP A 53 7.66 -4.13 3.57
N VAL A 54 6.78 -3.23 3.09
CA VAL A 54 5.71 -2.62 3.91
C VAL A 54 4.76 -3.68 4.44
N THR A 55 4.40 -4.62 3.59
CA THR A 55 3.45 -5.68 3.95
C THR A 55 4.05 -6.56 5.05
N HIS A 56 5.29 -7.00 4.87
CA HIS A 56 6.01 -7.78 5.87
C HIS A 56 6.16 -7.01 7.19
N GLU A 57 6.56 -5.74 7.17
CA GLU A 57 6.72 -4.94 8.39
C GLU A 57 5.41 -4.68 9.10
N ALA A 58 4.34 -4.35 8.37
CA ALA A 58 3.03 -4.14 8.97
C ALA A 58 2.52 -5.41 9.67
N TRP A 59 2.66 -6.58 9.04
CA TRP A 59 2.27 -7.85 9.65
C TRP A 59 3.19 -8.29 10.79
N LYS A 60 4.49 -7.97 10.70
CA LYS A 60 5.44 -8.17 11.79
C LYS A 60 5.08 -7.32 13.02
N ALA A 61 4.70 -6.06 12.83
CA ALA A 61 4.31 -5.15 13.90
C ALA A 61 3.09 -5.66 14.69
N VAL A 62 2.15 -6.34 14.03
CA VAL A 62 0.96 -6.93 14.67
C VAL A 62 1.14 -8.40 15.11
N GLY A 63 2.39 -8.91 15.13
CA GLY A 63 2.73 -10.22 15.69
C GLY A 63 2.53 -11.43 14.77
N VAL A 64 2.29 -11.23 13.47
CA VAL A 64 2.16 -12.33 12.48
C VAL A 64 3.19 -12.24 11.36
N GLY A 65 4.35 -11.64 11.64
CA GLY A 65 5.45 -11.52 10.68
C GLY A 65 5.94 -12.87 10.14
N TRP A 66 5.84 -13.94 10.92
CA TRP A 66 6.28 -15.28 10.52
C TRP A 66 5.59 -15.81 9.26
N LEU A 67 4.32 -15.46 9.04
CA LEU A 67 3.56 -15.87 7.86
C LEU A 67 4.10 -15.21 6.58
N TYR A 68 4.65 -14.01 6.72
CA TYR A 68 5.17 -13.20 5.61
C TYR A 68 6.70 -13.24 5.51
N ALA A 69 7.39 -13.83 6.49
CA ALA A 69 8.84 -13.94 6.52
C ALA A 69 9.43 -14.69 5.30
N PRO A 70 8.83 -15.80 4.79
CA PRO A 70 9.35 -16.48 3.61
C PRO A 70 9.43 -15.59 2.36
N LEU A 71 8.53 -14.59 2.23
CA LEU A 71 8.58 -13.66 1.09
C LEU A 71 9.87 -12.84 1.07
N ARG A 72 10.57 -12.72 2.20
CA ARG A 72 11.79 -11.91 2.34
C ARG A 72 13.08 -12.74 2.34
N TRP A 73 13.00 -14.05 2.13
CA TRP A 73 14.20 -14.87 1.90
C TRP A 73 14.91 -14.43 0.63
N PRO A 74 16.25 -14.44 0.58
CA PRO A 74 17.03 -13.81 -0.50
C PRO A 74 16.65 -14.34 -1.88
N LEU A 75 16.34 -15.63 -2.03
CA LEU A 75 15.90 -16.22 -3.30
C LEU A 75 14.45 -15.85 -3.65
N ILE A 76 13.53 -16.00 -2.69
CA ILE A 76 12.09 -15.76 -2.89
C ILE A 76 11.80 -14.28 -3.10
N ARG A 77 12.56 -13.40 -2.43
CA ARG A 77 12.37 -11.95 -2.47
C ARG A 77 12.37 -11.41 -3.89
N HIS A 78 13.33 -11.81 -4.71
CA HIS A 78 13.44 -11.33 -6.08
C HIS A 78 12.20 -11.70 -6.91
N VAL A 79 11.75 -12.95 -6.79
CA VAL A 79 10.55 -13.44 -7.50
C VAL A 79 9.29 -12.77 -6.98
N ALA A 80 9.16 -12.65 -5.66
CA ALA A 80 8.00 -12.02 -5.02
C ALA A 80 7.90 -10.53 -5.36
N ASP A 81 9.01 -9.80 -5.35
CA ASP A 81 9.07 -8.38 -5.70
C ASP A 81 8.75 -8.16 -7.19
N ALA A 82 9.26 -9.03 -8.08
CA ALA A 82 8.91 -9.01 -9.49
C ALA A 82 7.41 -9.25 -9.71
N PHE A 83 6.85 -10.29 -9.07
CA PHE A 83 5.42 -10.58 -9.13
C PHE A 83 4.58 -9.43 -8.58
N TYR A 84 4.99 -8.84 -7.45
CA TYR A 84 4.31 -7.69 -6.85
C TYR A 84 4.31 -6.49 -7.79
N ASN A 85 5.43 -6.20 -8.47
CA ASN A 85 5.51 -5.08 -9.41
C ASN A 85 4.56 -5.26 -10.60
N VAL A 86 4.49 -6.48 -11.16
CA VAL A 86 3.53 -6.81 -12.22
C VAL A 86 2.10 -6.69 -11.70
N PHE A 87 1.81 -7.27 -10.54
CA PHE A 87 0.50 -7.18 -9.90
C PHE A 87 0.09 -5.72 -9.65
N ALA A 88 0.95 -4.89 -9.08
CA ALA A 88 0.67 -3.49 -8.77
C ALA A 88 0.34 -2.69 -10.04
N LYS A 89 1.09 -2.93 -11.13
CA LYS A 89 0.85 -2.31 -12.45
C LYS A 89 -0.48 -2.77 -13.06
N HIS A 90 -0.80 -4.07 -12.96
CA HIS A 90 -1.98 -4.67 -13.58
C HIS A 90 -3.17 -4.81 -12.62
N ARG A 91 -3.12 -4.20 -11.43
CA ARG A 91 -4.10 -4.42 -10.35
C ARG A 91 -5.55 -4.17 -10.77
N TYR A 92 -5.79 -3.20 -11.65
CA TYR A 92 -7.12 -2.88 -12.14
C TYR A 92 -7.60 -3.90 -13.16
N THR A 93 -6.72 -4.35 -14.06
CA THR A 93 -7.00 -5.42 -15.03
C THR A 93 -7.27 -6.75 -14.31
N ILE A 94 -6.44 -7.10 -13.33
CA ILE A 94 -6.61 -8.33 -12.53
C ILE A 94 -7.90 -8.26 -11.73
N SER A 95 -8.18 -7.13 -11.07
CA SER A 95 -9.44 -6.92 -10.35
C SER A 95 -10.65 -7.01 -11.29
N TYR A 96 -10.55 -6.44 -12.49
CA TYR A 96 -11.61 -6.51 -13.50
C TYR A 96 -11.84 -7.95 -13.96
N LEU A 97 -10.77 -8.69 -14.26
CA LEU A 97 -10.86 -10.09 -14.68
C LEU A 97 -11.52 -10.96 -13.61
N LEU A 98 -11.19 -10.75 -12.34
CA LEU A 98 -11.71 -11.56 -11.23
C LEU A 98 -13.14 -11.20 -10.81
N THR A 99 -13.54 -9.92 -10.96
CA THR A 99 -14.85 -9.45 -10.45
C THR A 99 -15.85 -9.10 -11.54
N GLY A 100 -15.42 -9.03 -12.80
CA GLY A 100 -16.23 -8.56 -13.94
C GLY A 100 -16.62 -7.08 -13.88
N LYS A 101 -16.29 -6.36 -12.80
CA LYS A 101 -16.66 -4.96 -12.58
C LYS A 101 -15.50 -4.07 -12.95
N LYS A 102 -15.66 -3.25 -13.98
CA LYS A 102 -14.73 -2.15 -14.23
C LYS A 102 -14.82 -1.23 -13.02
N ARG A 103 -13.69 -0.96 -12.36
CA ARG A 103 -13.65 0.10 -11.37
C ARG A 103 -13.92 1.40 -12.10
N GLN A 104 -15.11 1.97 -11.89
CA GLN A 104 -15.40 3.35 -12.24
C GLN A 104 -14.40 4.20 -11.45
N CYS A 105 -13.66 5.05 -12.15
CA CYS A 105 -12.63 5.91 -11.57
C CYS A 105 -13.29 7.02 -10.72
N ASP A 106 -13.86 6.66 -9.58
CA ASP A 106 -14.43 7.63 -8.64
C ASP A 106 -13.47 7.93 -7.49
N ARG A 107 -12.17 8.03 -7.78
CA ARG A 107 -11.16 8.41 -6.78
C ARG A 107 -10.20 9.43 -7.40
N CYS A 108 -10.67 10.69 -7.31
CA CYS A 108 -9.99 11.92 -7.67
C CYS A 108 -8.64 12.05 -6.98
N ILE A 109 -7.71 12.77 -7.62
CA ILE A 109 -6.52 13.28 -6.94
C ILE A 109 -7.02 14.28 -5.87
N PRO A 110 -6.67 14.12 -4.58
CA PRO A 110 -7.09 15.05 -3.55
C PRO A 110 -6.46 16.44 -3.80
N GLY A 111 -7.30 17.42 -4.14
CA GLY A 111 -6.89 18.81 -4.35
C GLY A 111 -6.85 19.29 -5.81
N GLU A 112 -7.08 18.42 -6.80
CA GLU A 112 -7.26 18.86 -8.19
C GLU A 112 -8.76 19.12 -8.46
N PRO A 113 -9.14 20.28 -9.01
CA PRO A 113 -10.51 20.48 -9.47
C PRO A 113 -10.80 19.49 -10.60
N ASN A 114 -11.91 18.76 -10.49
CA ASN A 114 -12.43 17.93 -11.59
C ASN A 114 -12.72 18.88 -12.77
N GLU A 115 -11.82 18.95 -13.74
CA GLU A 115 -12.16 19.53 -15.03
C GLU A 115 -13.11 18.55 -15.73
N LYS A 116 -14.27 19.09 -16.12
CA LYS A 116 -15.46 18.38 -16.61
C LYS A 116 -15.23 17.63 -17.90
#